data_AF-A0A934ZNW6-F1
#
_entry.id   AF-A0A934ZNW6-F1
#
_cell.length_a   1.000
_cell.length_b   1.000
_cell.length_c   1.000
_cell.angle_alpha   90.00
_cell.angle_beta   90.00
_cell.angle_gamma   90.00
#
_symmetry.space_group_name_H-M   'P 1'
#
loop_
_entity.id
_entity.type
_entity.pdbx_description
1 polymer ?
#
loop_
_entity_poly.entity_id
_entity_poly.type
_entity_poly.pdbx_seq_one_letter_code
_entity_poly.pdbx_strand_id
1 'polypeptide(L)'
;MRWWLTLPETELEPSQRRFVARLVETCPAAREGQRLTRSFVNLFETRDPAQLVPWLEDAEASAMASFRDFAIGLRRDFEAVRASLTSPWSNGQTEGQVTKVKLLKRQMYGRASLHLLRQRLLCSA
;
A
#
# COMPACT_ATOMS: atom_id res chain seq x y z
N MET A 1 -12.99 -9.60 1.90
CA MET A 1 -12.14 -9.87 0.71
C MET A 1 -11.05 -10.84 1.13
N ARG A 2 -10.79 -11.91 0.36
CA ARG A 2 -9.72 -12.88 0.66
C ARG A 2 -8.45 -12.48 -0.10
N TRP A 3 -7.35 -12.29 0.61
CA TRP A 3 -6.09 -11.70 0.11
C TRP A 3 -5.08 -12.76 -0.40
N TRP A 4 -5.55 -13.93 -0.82
CA TRP A 4 -4.68 -15.09 -1.05
C TRP A 4 -3.66 -14.91 -2.19
N LEU A 5 -3.93 -14.01 -3.14
CA LEU A 5 -2.99 -13.72 -4.22
C LEU A 5 -1.80 -12.89 -3.74
N THR A 6 -1.93 -12.14 -2.65
CA THR A 6 -0.90 -11.22 -2.15
C THR A 6 -0.06 -11.82 -1.03
N LEU A 7 -0.56 -12.86 -0.35
CA LEU A 7 0.14 -13.51 0.75
C LEU A 7 1.33 -14.38 0.28
N PRO A 8 2.38 -14.51 1.11
CA PRO A 8 3.41 -15.54 0.95
C PRO A 8 2.78 -16.94 0.94
N GLU A 9 3.38 -17.86 0.18
CA GLU A 9 2.86 -19.24 0.09
C GLU A 9 2.92 -19.99 1.42
N THR A 10 3.83 -19.60 2.31
CA THR A 10 3.98 -20.15 3.67
C THR A 10 2.76 -19.88 4.54
N GLU A 11 2.04 -18.79 4.31
CA GLU A 11 0.86 -18.39 5.08
C GLU A 11 -0.45 -18.96 4.52
N LEU A 12 -0.39 -19.58 3.34
CA LEU A 12 -1.55 -20.20 2.71
C LEU A 12 -1.73 -21.64 3.19
N GLU A 13 -2.97 -21.99 3.55
CA GLU A 13 -3.34 -23.38 3.80
C GLU A 13 -3.18 -24.22 2.51
N PRO A 14 -2.98 -25.55 2.62
CA PRO A 14 -2.77 -26.40 1.44
C PRO A 14 -3.89 -26.32 0.38
N SER A 15 -5.14 -26.16 0.82
CA SER A 15 -6.29 -25.97 -0.08
C SER A 15 -6.24 -24.64 -0.83
N GLN A 16 -5.82 -23.58 -0.13
CA GLN A 16 -5.70 -22.22 -0.66
C GLN A 16 -4.56 -22.13 -1.68
N ARG A 17 -3.40 -22.74 -1.38
CA ARG A 17 -2.28 -22.83 -2.36
C ARG A 17 -2.71 -23.50 -3.65
N ARG A 18 -3.39 -24.66 -3.56
CA ARG A 18 -3.89 -25.37 -4.74
C ARG A 18 -4.85 -24.52 -5.55
N PHE A 19 -5.74 -23.79 -4.88
CA PHE A 19 -6.67 -22.87 -5.54
C PHE A 19 -5.94 -21.72 -6.25
N VAL A 20 -5.03 -21.05 -5.55
CA VAL A 20 -4.24 -19.94 -6.10
C VAL A 20 -3.39 -20.40 -7.28
N ALA A 21 -2.71 -21.55 -7.16
CA ALA A 21 -1.91 -22.13 -8.24
C ALA A 21 -2.76 -22.38 -9.48
N ARG A 22 -3.92 -23.03 -9.33
CA ARG A 22 -4.85 -23.28 -10.45
C ARG A 22 -5.39 -21.98 -11.05
N LEU A 23 -5.71 -20.98 -10.23
CA LEU A 23 -6.19 -19.70 -10.71
C LEU A 23 -5.14 -18.95 -11.55
N VAL A 24 -3.89 -18.96 -11.08
CA VAL A 24 -2.75 -18.34 -11.77
C VAL A 24 -2.38 -19.11 -13.04
N GLU A 25 -2.53 -20.44 -13.04
CA GLU A 25 -2.38 -21.28 -14.22
C GLU A 25 -3.38 -20.95 -15.32
N THR A 26 -4.65 -20.79 -14.94
CA THR A 26 -5.77 -20.68 -15.89
C THR A 26 -6.08 -19.24 -16.32
N CYS A 27 -5.73 -18.24 -15.51
CA CYS A 27 -6.05 -16.85 -15.78
C CYS A 27 -4.77 -15.99 -15.90
N PRO A 28 -4.39 -15.55 -17.12
CA PRO A 28 -3.22 -14.69 -17.33
C PRO A 28 -3.27 -13.40 -16.51
N ALA A 29 -4.44 -12.76 -16.39
CA ALA A 29 -4.60 -11.55 -15.59
C ALA A 29 -4.35 -11.78 -14.09
N ALA A 30 -4.77 -12.94 -13.55
CA ALA A 30 -4.50 -13.29 -12.15
C ALA A 30 -3.01 -13.54 -11.92
N ARG A 31 -2.33 -14.18 -12.87
CA ARG A 31 -0.88 -14.37 -12.85
C ARG A 31 -0.12 -13.05 -12.85
N GLU A 32 -0.46 -12.17 -13.78
CA GLU A 32 0.16 -10.86 -13.90
C GLU A 32 -0.06 -10.02 -12.65
N GLY A 33 -1.30 -9.94 -12.16
CA GLY A 33 -1.63 -9.20 -10.96
C GLY A 33 -0.94 -9.74 -9.71
N GLN A 34 -0.83 -11.06 -9.56
CA GLN A 34 -0.06 -11.66 -8.47
C GLN A 34 1.42 -11.32 -8.57
N ARG A 35 2.02 -11.44 -9.76
CA ARG A 35 3.44 -11.13 -9.99
C ARG A 35 3.76 -9.68 -9.66
N LEU A 36 2.98 -8.73 -10.18
CA LEU A 36 3.18 -7.29 -9.94
C LEU A 36 2.97 -6.94 -8.47
N THR A 37 1.97 -7.52 -7.81
CA THR A 37 1.74 -7.25 -6.38
C THR A 37 2.85 -7.81 -5.50
N ARG A 38 3.26 -9.07 -5.71
CA ARG A 38 4.32 -9.70 -4.90
C ARG A 38 5.67 -9.02 -5.12
N SER A 39 6.01 -8.68 -6.37
CA SER A 39 7.24 -7.94 -6.66
C SER A 39 7.23 -6.55 -6.02
N PHE A 40 6.09 -5.85 -6.01
CA PHE A 40 5.98 -4.56 -5.32
C PHE A 40 6.21 -4.69 -3.81
N VAL A 41 5.58 -5.67 -3.15
CA VAL A 41 5.79 -5.92 -1.72
C VAL A 41 7.27 -6.21 -1.43
N ASN A 42 7.90 -7.03 -2.26
CA ASN A 42 9.32 -7.36 -2.12
C ASN A 42 10.23 -6.12 -2.25
N LEU A 43 9.86 -5.08 -3.00
CA LEU A 43 10.62 -3.82 -3.05
C LEU A 43 10.79 -3.22 -1.65
N PHE A 44 9.72 -3.21 -0.85
CA PHE A 44 9.72 -2.62 0.48
C PHE A 44 10.34 -3.55 1.54
N GLU A 45 10.26 -4.86 1.36
CA GLU A 45 10.93 -5.83 2.23
C GLU A 45 12.44 -5.79 2.06
N THR A 46 12.92 -5.76 0.80
CA THR A 46 14.35 -5.69 0.48
C THR A 46 14.92 -4.29 0.60
N ARG A 47 14.07 -3.25 0.58
CA ARG A 47 14.42 -1.82 0.59
C ARG A 47 15.43 -1.46 -0.49
N ASP A 48 15.34 -2.11 -1.65
CA ASP A 48 16.23 -1.87 -2.79
C ASP A 48 15.61 -0.84 -3.76
N PRO A 49 16.07 0.43 -3.76
CA PRO A 49 15.53 1.45 -4.66
C PRO A 49 15.87 1.20 -6.13
N ALA A 50 16.87 0.36 -6.45
CA ALA A 50 17.24 0.07 -7.83
C ALA A 50 16.13 -0.70 -8.58
N GLN A 51 15.31 -1.45 -7.84
CA GLN A 51 14.22 -2.25 -8.39
C GLN A 51 12.93 -1.44 -8.62
N LEU A 52 12.85 -0.20 -8.12
CA LEU A 52 11.65 0.63 -8.25
C LEU A 52 11.37 1.02 -9.71
N VAL A 53 12.40 1.43 -10.47
CA VAL A 53 12.24 1.83 -11.88
C VAL A 53 11.83 0.64 -12.76
N PRO A 54 12.52 -0.52 -12.72
CA PRO A 54 12.08 -1.71 -13.46
C PRO A 54 10.64 -2.11 -13.13
N TRP A 55 10.25 -2.04 -11.86
CA TRP A 55 8.89 -2.37 -11.46
C TRP A 55 7.85 -1.39 -12.02
N LEU A 56 8.15 -0.09 -12.06
CA LEU A 56 7.26 0.92 -12.63
C LEU A 56 7.07 0.70 -14.14
N GLU A 57 8.14 0.39 -14.87
CA GLU A 57 8.08 0.08 -16.31
C GLU A 57 7.22 -1.16 -16.58
N ASP A 58 7.42 -2.22 -15.80
CA ASP A 58 6.61 -3.44 -15.84
C ASP A 58 5.11 -3.17 -15.57
N ALA A 59 4.81 -2.33 -14.57
CA ALA A 59 3.44 -2.00 -14.19
C ALA A 59 2.75 -1.08 -15.22
N GLU A 60 3.49 -0.18 -15.87
CA GLU A 60 2.99 0.68 -16.96
C GLU A 60 2.71 -0.11 -18.25
N ALA A 61 3.52 -1.14 -18.52
CA ALA A 61 3.29 -2.06 -19.63
C ALA A 61 2.16 -3.08 -19.36
N SER A 62 1.60 -3.10 -18.14
CA SER A 62 0.59 -4.08 -17.75
C SER A 62 -0.68 -3.98 -18.59
N ALA A 63 -1.31 -5.13 -18.88
CA ALA A 63 -2.63 -5.16 -19.51
C ALA A 63 -3.74 -4.58 -18.62
N MET A 64 -3.51 -4.52 -17.30
CA MET A 64 -4.48 -4.09 -16.30
C MET A 64 -4.40 -2.57 -16.04
N ALA A 65 -5.49 -1.86 -16.33
CA ALA A 65 -5.56 -0.40 -16.12
C ALA A 65 -5.23 0.02 -14.68
N SER A 66 -5.65 -0.76 -13.69
CA SER A 66 -5.38 -0.49 -12.28
C SER A 66 -3.88 -0.45 -11.94
N PHE A 67 -3.05 -1.28 -12.58
CA PHE A 67 -1.60 -1.26 -12.37
C PHE A 67 -0.94 -0.09 -13.09
N ARG A 68 -1.39 0.22 -14.31
CA ARG A 68 -0.90 1.39 -15.06
C ARG A 68 -1.19 2.68 -14.31
N ASP A 69 -2.43 2.88 -13.87
CA ASP A 69 -2.85 4.08 -13.13
C ASP A 69 -2.10 4.23 -11.81
N PHE A 70 -1.86 3.11 -11.11
CA PHE A 70 -1.08 3.08 -9.90
C PHE A 70 0.39 3.46 -10.14
N ALA A 71 1.01 2.91 -11.19
CA ALA A 71 2.38 3.26 -11.57
C ALA A 71 2.53 4.74 -11.95
N ILE A 72 1.57 5.31 -12.68
CA ILE A 72 1.51 6.74 -13.00
C ILE A 72 1.45 7.59 -11.71
N GLY A 73 0.64 7.17 -10.73
CA GLY A 73 0.59 7.81 -9.42
C GLY A 73 1.95 7.78 -8.71
N LEU A 74 2.59 6.61 -8.65
CA LEU A 74 3.90 6.46 -8.03
C LEU A 74 5.00 7.25 -8.75
N ARG A 75 4.94 7.39 -10.09
CA ARG A 75 5.88 8.25 -10.83
C ARG A 75 5.74 9.73 -10.46
N ARG A 76 4.52 10.22 -10.25
CA ARG A 76 4.31 11.62 -9.81
C ARG A 76 4.96 11.88 -8.46
N ASP A 77 4.91 10.88 -7.57
CA ASP A 77 5.49 10.94 -6.23
C ASP A 77 6.84 10.19 -6.14
N PHE A 78 7.57 10.05 -7.25
CA PHE A 78 8.74 9.16 -7.35
C PHE A 78 9.77 9.39 -6.24
N GLU A 79 10.09 10.64 -5.96
CA GLU A 79 11.06 11.00 -4.91
C GLU A 79 10.59 10.58 -3.52
N ALA A 80 9.30 10.74 -3.22
CA ALA A 80 8.72 10.31 -1.95
C ALA A 80 8.69 8.77 -1.84
N VAL A 81 8.35 8.08 -2.92
CA VAL A 81 8.35 6.61 -2.97
C VAL A 81 9.77 6.07 -2.82
N ARG A 82 10.75 6.64 -3.53
CA ARG A 82 12.17 6.28 -3.39
C ARG A 82 12.66 6.52 -1.97
N ALA A 83 12.32 7.68 -1.38
CA ALA A 83 12.67 7.98 0.00
C ALA A 83 12.06 6.99 1.00
N SER A 84 10.86 6.46 0.73
CA SER A 84 10.25 5.44 1.59
C SER A 84 11.03 4.12 1.63
N LEU A 85 11.78 3.80 0.57
CA LEU A 85 12.66 2.63 0.51
C LEU A 85 13.97 2.88 1.27
N THR A 86 14.59 4.04 1.06
CA THR A 86 15.94 4.34 1.57
C THR A 86 15.97 4.96 2.97
N SER A 87 14.89 5.62 3.39
CA SER A 87 14.82 6.32 4.68
C SER A 87 14.59 5.32 5.82
N PRO A 88 15.25 5.48 6.97
CA PRO A 88 14.91 4.72 8.18
C PRO A 88 13.63 5.23 8.85
N TRP A 89 13.17 6.44 8.49
CA TRP A 89 12.00 7.08 9.08
C TRP A 89 10.72 6.72 8.32
N SER A 90 9.65 6.41 9.06
CA SER A 90 8.31 6.22 8.49
C SER A 90 7.41 7.42 8.79
N ASN A 91 6.49 7.72 7.87
CA ASN A 91 5.44 8.73 8.07
C ASN A 91 4.35 8.28 9.06
N GLY A 92 4.44 7.06 9.61
CA GLY A 92 3.40 6.48 10.46
C GLY A 92 3.09 7.29 11.72
N GLN A 93 4.10 7.90 12.35
CA GLN A 93 3.85 8.77 13.51
C GLN A 93 3.04 10.01 13.13
N THR A 94 3.43 10.69 12.05
CA THR A 94 2.71 11.86 11.53
C THR A 94 1.29 11.49 11.13
N GLU A 95 1.10 10.41 10.40
CA GLU A 95 -0.22 9.91 9.98
C GLU A 95 -1.09 9.50 11.17
N GLY A 96 -0.50 8.92 12.21
CA GLY A 96 -1.18 8.58 13.46
C GLY A 96 -1.73 9.82 14.16
N GLN A 97 -0.92 10.88 14.28
CA GLN A 97 -1.38 12.15 14.86
C GLN A 97 -2.47 12.81 14.01
N VAL A 98 -2.31 12.85 12.68
CA VAL A 98 -3.33 13.35 11.76
C VAL A 98 -4.63 12.56 11.89
N THR A 99 -4.55 11.24 12.06
CA THR A 99 -5.71 10.37 12.25
C THR A 99 -6.41 10.66 13.58
N LYS A 100 -5.66 10.84 14.68
CA LYS A 100 -6.22 11.24 15.99
C LYS A 100 -7.00 12.55 15.88
N VAL A 101 -6.42 13.56 15.23
CA VAL A 101 -7.07 14.86 15.01
C VAL A 101 -8.32 14.71 14.15
N LYS A 102 -8.25 13.97 13.04
CA LYS A 102 -9.39 13.70 12.15
C LYS A 102 -10.51 12.97 12.89
N LEU A 103 -10.18 12.01 13.74
CA LEU A 103 -11.14 11.26 14.56
C LEU A 103 -11.89 12.18 15.53
N LEU A 104 -11.17 13.00 16.30
CA LEU A 104 -11.78 13.96 17.23
C LEU A 104 -12.71 14.94 16.49
N LYS A 105 -12.29 15.46 15.34
CA LYS A 105 -13.13 16.34 14.51
C LYS A 105 -14.40 15.61 14.03
N ARG A 106 -14.31 14.34 13.65
CA ARG A 106 -15.46 13.51 13.21
C ARG A 106 -16.42 13.19 14.36
N GLN A 107 -15.92 12.88 15.56
CA GLN A 107 -16.75 12.68 16.77
C GLN A 107 -17.56 13.93 17.13
N MET A 108 -17.11 15.09 16.70
CA MET A 108 -17.77 16.37 16.92
C MET A 108 -18.62 16.83 15.73
N TYR A 109 -18.91 15.93 14.78
CA TYR A 109 -19.69 16.21 13.57
C TYR A 109 -19.14 17.39 12.76
N GLY A 110 -17.82 17.62 12.80
CA GLY A 110 -17.17 18.74 12.13
C GLY A 110 -17.42 20.12 12.75
N ARG A 111 -18.13 20.21 13.88
CA ARG A 111 -18.52 21.48 14.54
C ARG A 111 -17.49 22.02 15.54
N ALA A 112 -16.29 21.46 15.57
CA ALA A 112 -15.22 21.91 16.45
C ALA A 112 -14.50 23.13 15.85
N SER A 113 -14.53 24.27 16.54
CA SER A 113 -13.59 25.36 16.26
C SER A 113 -12.16 24.89 16.54
N LEU A 114 -11.15 25.54 15.93
CA LEU A 114 -9.74 25.19 16.15
C LEU A 114 -9.38 25.18 17.64
N HIS A 115 -9.90 26.16 18.40
CA HIS A 115 -9.69 26.27 19.84
C HIS A 115 -10.22 25.03 20.59
N LEU A 116 -11.45 24.63 20.30
CA LEU A 116 -12.08 23.48 20.95
C LEU A 116 -11.41 22.15 20.54
N LEU A 117 -11.00 22.03 19.28
CA LEU A 117 -10.25 20.87 18.80
C LEU A 117 -8.90 20.75 19.51
N ARG A 118 -8.19 21.87 19.71
CA ARG A 118 -6.93 21.92 20.46
C ARG A 118 -7.13 21.50 21.91
N GLN A 119 -8.15 22.02 22.59
CA GLN A 119 -8.44 21.63 23.98
C GLN A 119 -8.71 20.13 24.09
N ARG A 120 -9.56 19.57 23.22
CA ARG A 120 -9.82 18.12 23.24
C ARG A 120 -8.60 17.27 22.91
N LEU A 121 -7.75 17.72 22.00
CA LEU A 121 -6.51 17.01 21.69
C LEU A 121 -5.60 16.95 22.93
N LEU A 122 -5.39 18.08 23.60
CA LEU A 122 -4.54 18.20 24.79
C LEU A 122 -5.11 17.44 26.00
N CYS A 123 -6.44 17.40 26.15
CA CYS A 123 -7.12 16.65 27.22
C CYS A 123 -7.34 15.16 26.89
N SER A 124 -7.00 14.71 25.68
CA SER A 124 -7.09 13.30 25.24
C SER A 124 -5.73 12.59 25.25
N ALA A 125 -4.72 13.21 25.88
CA ALA A 125 -3.39 12.65 26.07
C ALA A 125 -3.33 11.85 27.37
#